data_AF-A0A7S4RKG2-F1
#
_entry.id   AF-A0A7S4RKG2-F1
#
_cell.length_a   1.000
_cell.length_b   1.000
_cell.length_c   1.000
_cell.angle_alpha   90.00
_cell.angle_beta   90.00
_cell.angle_gamma   90.00
#
_symmetry.space_group_name_H-M   'P 1'
#
loop_
_entity.id
_entity.type
_entity.pdbx_description
1 polymer ?
#
loop_
_entity_poly.entity_id
_entity_poly.type
_entity_poly.pdbx_seq_one_letter_code
_entity_poly.pdbx_strand_id
1 'polypeptide(L)'
;MKLVITCVFWIVDLLLGFLTGFHRKDVVIMSFKKITQRYLATSFFPNLLVVLADAAGNIVEMSSEGALGQGQIYLKLTRFIKLNRVLRLSYMLRHGKVAQAWDALANFMRRQGLHEQFTFLSRVIKLVFYIMWVNHVGGCLWHIAGEEARIHWYLDGNFAEVSQNGRAFDYLVGFYWSAASMIAGGSIMTPRTTLEILTTVFFVVFGFIFSSVLISSLLSIVMEYQNANKERDDKLKTLRQFLYQHRVDLRVAVPIVTQVSARMGTRKWISEGEVTALSLLSPTMHLELWFQIYGPSMATNPMICACNSVDCGLVKEICYRALQHASHRPGTRIFELNDQAVGAYFVYMGSLEYVGIAGACPGGAARGE
;
A
#
# COMPACT_ATOMS: atom_id res chain seq x y z
N MET A 1 35.90 2.94 -2.80
CA MET A 1 34.91 2.78 -3.90
C MET A 1 33.44 2.85 -3.43
N LYS A 2 32.99 2.01 -2.48
CA LYS A 2 31.59 2.00 -1.99
C LYS A 2 31.11 3.34 -1.40
N LEU A 3 31.97 4.06 -0.68
CA LEU A 3 31.65 5.36 -0.05
C LEU A 3 31.43 6.49 -1.07
N VAL A 4 32.22 6.48 -2.15
CA VAL A 4 32.12 7.47 -3.23
C VAL A 4 30.80 7.31 -3.97
N ILE A 5 30.40 6.06 -4.27
CA ILE A 5 29.13 5.76 -4.93
C ILE A 5 27.94 6.25 -4.10
N THR A 6 27.94 6.02 -2.79
CA THR A 6 26.87 6.52 -1.92
C THR A 6 26.85 8.05 -1.88
N CYS A 7 28.00 8.71 -1.75
CA CYS A 7 28.06 10.17 -1.67
C CYS A 7 27.55 10.82 -2.96
N VAL A 8 27.99 10.32 -4.12
CA VAL A 8 27.54 10.77 -5.45
C VAL A 8 26.03 10.55 -5.60
N PHE A 9 25.52 9.37 -5.25
CA PHE A 9 24.09 9.07 -5.33
C PHE A 9 23.24 10.07 -4.51
N TRP A 10 23.66 10.39 -3.29
CA TRP A 10 22.89 11.32 -2.43
C TRP A 10 22.97 12.77 -2.88
N ILE A 11 24.09 13.20 -3.45
CA ILE A 11 24.21 14.53 -4.06
C ILE A 11 23.27 14.62 -5.27
N VAL A 12 23.21 13.56 -6.09
CA VAL A 12 22.28 13.49 -7.22
C VAL A 12 20.83 13.52 -6.74
N ASP A 13 20.46 12.78 -5.69
CA ASP A 13 19.11 12.80 -5.12
C ASP A 13 18.72 14.19 -4.59
N LEU A 14 19.64 14.90 -3.94
CA LEU A 14 19.45 16.29 -3.48
C LEU A 14 19.13 17.23 -4.65
N LEU A 15 19.83 17.08 -5.77
CA LEU A 15 19.60 17.86 -6.99
C LEU A 15 18.27 17.49 -7.67
N LEU A 16 17.95 16.20 -7.74
CA LEU A 16 16.68 15.72 -8.27
C LEU A 16 15.47 16.17 -7.44
N GLY A 17 15.67 16.50 -6.16
CA GLY A 17 14.63 17.12 -5.32
C GLY A 17 14.09 18.45 -5.88
N PHE A 18 14.90 19.23 -6.58
CA PHE A 18 14.47 20.46 -7.27
C PHE A 18 13.66 20.20 -8.55
N LEU A 19 13.71 18.98 -9.07
CA LEU A 19 13.03 18.56 -10.31
C LEU A 19 11.79 17.70 -10.03
N THR A 20 11.52 17.39 -8.77
CA THR A 20 10.42 16.49 -8.39
C THR A 20 9.15 17.27 -8.08
N GLY A 21 8.10 17.07 -8.88
CA GLY A 21 6.79 17.67 -8.68
C GLY A 21 6.10 17.18 -7.40
N PHE A 22 5.22 18.01 -6.85
CA PHE A 22 4.44 17.69 -5.65
C PHE A 22 2.94 17.75 -5.91
N HIS A 23 2.18 16.92 -5.19
CA HIS A 23 0.72 16.96 -5.20
C HIS A 23 0.18 18.06 -4.28
N ARG A 24 -0.79 18.83 -4.78
CA ARG A 24 -1.61 19.74 -3.97
C ARG A 24 -3.04 19.70 -4.48
N LYS A 25 -3.97 19.17 -3.64
CA LYS A 25 -5.41 19.04 -3.97
C LYS A 25 -5.62 18.36 -5.33
N ASP A 26 -5.13 17.13 -5.46
CA ASP A 26 -5.28 16.23 -6.62
C ASP A 26 -4.65 16.68 -7.95
N VAL A 27 -4.00 17.85 -8.00
CA VAL A 27 -3.23 18.30 -9.17
C VAL A 27 -1.73 18.21 -8.89
N VAL A 28 -0.98 17.68 -9.86
CA VAL A 28 0.49 17.65 -9.83
C VAL A 28 1.03 18.98 -10.30
N ILE A 29 1.75 19.69 -9.43
CA ILE A 29 2.36 20.98 -9.76
C ILE A 29 3.81 20.74 -10.22
N MET A 30 4.06 20.98 -11.50
CA MET A 30 5.40 20.88 -12.13
C MET A 30 6.13 22.23 -12.28
N SER A 31 5.62 23.31 -11.66
CA SER A 31 6.26 24.62 -11.74
C SER A 31 7.53 24.67 -10.88
N PHE A 32 8.69 24.88 -11.53
CA PHE A 32 10.00 24.94 -10.87
C PHE A 32 10.03 25.88 -9.66
N LYS A 33 9.54 27.12 -9.81
CA LYS A 33 9.51 28.12 -8.72
C LYS A 33 8.74 27.61 -7.48
N LYS A 34 7.61 26.93 -7.70
CA LYS A 34 6.79 26.37 -6.60
C LYS A 34 7.45 25.15 -5.97
N ILE A 35 8.12 24.30 -6.77
CA ILE A 35 8.86 23.13 -6.29
C ILE A 35 10.02 23.59 -5.41
N THR A 36 10.86 24.51 -5.89
CA THR A 36 12.03 25.01 -5.18
C THR A 36 11.66 25.64 -3.84
N GLN A 37 10.64 26.51 -3.80
CA GLN A 37 10.21 27.16 -2.55
C GLN A 37 9.75 26.13 -1.50
N ARG A 38 8.96 25.15 -1.91
CA ARG A 38 8.47 24.11 -1.00
C ARG A 38 9.60 23.20 -0.55
N TYR A 39 10.44 22.75 -1.47
CA TYR A 39 11.56 21.84 -1.19
C TYR A 39 12.55 22.47 -0.21
N LEU A 40 12.91 23.75 -0.39
CA LEU A 40 13.75 24.50 0.52
C LEU A 40 13.14 24.64 1.91
N ALA A 41 11.81 24.85 2.00
CA ALA A 41 11.13 25.03 3.29
C ALA A 41 10.93 23.73 4.07
N THR A 42 10.74 22.58 3.40
CA THR A 42 10.35 21.34 4.09
C THR A 42 11.49 20.34 4.26
N SER A 43 12.32 20.13 3.23
CA SER A 43 13.08 18.87 3.12
C SER A 43 14.54 19.07 2.73
N PHE A 44 14.90 20.19 2.11
CA PHE A 44 16.27 20.45 1.69
C PHE A 44 17.26 20.49 2.85
N PHE A 45 17.01 21.30 3.89
CA PHE A 45 17.96 21.45 5.01
C PHE A 45 18.19 20.16 5.79
N PRO A 46 17.16 19.36 6.15
CA PRO A 46 17.38 18.04 6.73
C PRO A 46 18.24 17.14 5.84
N ASN A 47 17.95 17.09 4.53
CA ASN A 47 18.68 16.24 3.59
C ASN A 47 20.14 16.70 3.41
N LEU A 48 20.37 18.01 3.33
CA LEU A 48 21.71 18.61 3.24
C LEU A 48 22.53 18.29 4.48
N LEU A 49 21.96 18.45 5.68
CA LEU A 49 22.62 18.10 6.94
C LEU A 49 23.06 16.63 6.95
N VAL A 50 22.23 15.74 6.41
CA VAL A 50 22.56 14.32 6.35
C VAL A 50 23.70 14.03 5.38
N VAL A 51 23.72 14.65 4.20
CA VAL A 51 24.80 14.50 3.21
C VAL A 51 26.11 15.02 3.78
N LEU A 52 26.08 16.18 4.44
CA LEU A 52 27.27 16.77 5.09
C LEU A 52 27.78 15.91 6.24
N ALA A 53 26.89 15.35 7.07
CA ALA A 53 27.28 14.48 8.17
C ALA A 53 27.90 13.16 7.68
N ASP A 54 27.38 12.56 6.60
CA ASP A 54 27.94 11.36 5.99
C ASP A 54 29.32 11.66 5.37
N ALA A 55 29.46 12.79 4.66
CA ALA A 55 30.74 13.24 4.11
C ALA A 55 31.78 13.50 5.21
N ALA A 56 31.41 14.20 6.28
CA ALA A 56 32.28 14.44 7.44
C ALA A 56 32.70 13.13 8.11
N GLY A 57 31.77 12.19 8.30
CA GLY A 57 32.07 10.87 8.85
C GLY A 57 33.08 10.08 8.00
N ASN A 58 32.94 10.14 6.67
CA ASN A 58 33.87 9.47 5.75
C ASN A 58 35.26 10.13 5.75
N ILE A 59 35.34 11.47 5.85
CA ILE A 59 36.62 12.21 5.94
C ILE A 59 37.36 11.85 7.23
N VAL A 60 36.64 11.79 8.36
CA VAL A 60 37.21 11.41 9.65
C VAL A 60 37.70 9.96 9.63
N GLU A 61 36.92 9.04 9.07
CA GLU A 61 37.30 7.62 8.94
C GLU A 61 38.60 7.46 8.11
N MET A 62 38.70 8.17 6.98
CA MET A 62 39.90 8.17 6.12
C MET A 62 41.11 8.84 6.77
N SER A 63 40.90 9.84 7.63
CA SER A 63 41.98 10.54 8.34
C SER A 63 42.48 9.79 9.58
N SER A 64 41.68 8.82 10.07
CA SER A 64 41.93 8.11 11.34
C SER A 64 42.66 6.77 11.19
N GLU A 65 43.07 6.37 9.97
CA GLU A 65 43.77 5.10 9.68
C GLU A 65 45.13 4.93 10.40
N GLY A 66 45.56 5.88 11.24
CA GLY A 66 46.77 5.78 12.07
C GLY A 66 46.70 6.44 13.46
N ALA A 67 45.53 6.84 13.96
CA ALA A 67 45.45 7.61 15.21
C ALA A 67 45.22 6.74 16.46
N LEU A 68 46.19 6.69 17.38
CA LEU A 68 46.07 6.06 18.70
C LEU A 68 45.36 6.98 19.72
N GLY A 69 44.48 6.42 20.55
CA GLY A 69 43.84 7.11 21.69
C GLY A 69 42.55 7.85 21.33
N GLN A 70 42.63 9.15 21.01
CA GLN A 70 41.44 10.00 20.78
C GLN A 70 40.65 9.61 19.52
N GLY A 71 41.31 9.05 18.49
CA GLY A 71 40.69 8.60 17.25
C GLY A 71 39.61 7.52 17.44
N GLN A 72 39.70 6.70 18.48
CA GLN A 72 38.73 5.65 18.81
C GLN A 72 37.36 6.23 19.22
N ILE A 73 37.34 7.35 19.94
CA ILE A 73 36.10 8.03 20.35
C ILE A 73 35.41 8.66 19.13
N TYR A 74 36.19 9.29 18.24
CA TYR A 74 35.68 9.84 16.99
C TYR A 74 35.15 8.75 16.05
N LEU A 75 35.83 7.60 15.95
CA LEU A 75 35.35 6.43 15.20
C LEU A 75 34.06 5.82 15.79
N LYS A 76 33.89 5.86 17.11
CA LYS A 76 32.63 5.45 17.77
C LYS A 76 31.50 6.43 17.44
N LEU A 77 31.78 7.73 17.43
CA LEU A 77 30.80 8.77 17.07
C LEU A 77 30.39 8.72 15.58
N THR A 78 31.32 8.44 14.67
CA THR A 78 31.01 8.29 13.23
C THR A 78 30.09 7.11 12.94
N ARG A 79 30.09 6.04 13.76
CA ARG A 79 29.12 4.93 13.65
C ARG A 79 27.71 5.36 14.03
N PHE A 80 27.53 6.23 15.02
CA PHE A 80 26.22 6.81 15.35
C PHE A 80 25.72 7.76 14.25
N ILE A 81 26.62 8.50 13.59
CA ILE A 81 26.26 9.33 12.42
C ILE A 81 25.72 8.46 11.27
N LYS A 82 26.18 7.20 11.15
CA LYS A 82 25.65 6.24 10.15
C LYS A 82 24.20 5.82 10.42
N LEU A 83 23.65 5.99 11.64
CA LEU A 83 22.22 5.81 11.93
C LEU A 83 21.33 6.86 11.23
N ASN A 84 21.91 7.98 10.78
CA ASN A 84 21.20 8.96 9.95
C ASN A 84 20.84 8.41 8.55
N ARG A 85 21.45 7.27 8.12
CA ARG A 85 21.03 6.53 6.92
C ARG A 85 19.61 5.95 7.03
N VAL A 86 19.12 5.79 8.24
CA VAL A 86 17.83 5.16 8.57
C VAL A 86 16.71 6.19 8.49
N LEU A 87 16.97 7.39 9.01
CA LEU A 87 16.13 8.57 8.82
C LEU A 87 15.98 8.91 7.32
N ARG A 88 17.01 8.64 6.51
CA ARG A 88 16.92 8.72 5.04
C ARG A 88 16.02 7.65 4.41
N LEU A 89 16.10 6.41 4.88
CA LEU A 89 15.25 5.33 4.37
C LEU A 89 13.78 5.61 4.66
N SER A 90 13.44 6.10 5.85
CA SER A 90 12.06 6.47 6.20
C SER A 90 11.54 7.66 5.40
N TYR A 91 12.39 8.63 5.08
CA TYR A 91 12.04 9.75 4.19
C TYR A 91 11.81 9.28 2.74
N MET A 92 12.72 8.48 2.18
CA MET A 92 12.58 7.93 0.81
C MET A 92 11.31 7.08 0.66
N LEU A 93 10.97 6.29 1.68
CA LEU A 93 9.77 5.47 1.71
C LEU A 93 8.46 6.28 1.79
N ARG A 94 8.49 7.52 2.29
CA ARG A 94 7.30 8.37 2.45
C ARG A 94 7.10 9.43 1.36
N HIS A 95 8.19 9.96 0.80
CA HIS A 95 8.11 11.16 -0.04
C HIS A 95 8.93 11.07 -1.35
N GLY A 96 9.62 9.94 -1.60
CA GLY A 96 10.41 9.73 -2.81
C GLY A 96 9.65 9.03 -3.94
N LYS A 97 10.36 8.78 -5.05
CA LYS A 97 9.88 7.98 -6.20
C LYS A 97 9.40 6.58 -5.81
N VAL A 98 9.90 6.04 -4.71
CA VAL A 98 9.47 4.77 -4.14
C VAL A 98 8.03 4.83 -3.65
N ALA A 99 7.60 5.95 -3.04
CA ALA A 99 6.20 6.13 -2.65
C ALA A 99 5.28 6.18 -3.87
N GLN A 100 5.69 6.86 -4.95
CA GLN A 100 4.93 6.89 -6.21
C GLN A 100 4.88 5.51 -6.89
N ALA A 101 5.99 4.77 -6.90
CA ALA A 101 6.03 3.40 -7.40
C ALA A 101 5.17 2.47 -6.54
N TRP A 102 5.14 2.70 -5.23
CA TRP A 102 4.30 1.99 -4.28
C TRP A 102 2.81 2.26 -4.55
N ASP A 103 2.43 3.51 -4.80
CA ASP A 103 1.08 3.89 -5.17
C ASP A 103 0.68 3.30 -6.53
N ALA A 104 1.58 3.30 -7.51
CA ALA A 104 1.36 2.66 -8.80
C ALA A 104 1.15 1.15 -8.67
N LEU A 105 1.98 0.47 -7.87
CA LEU A 105 1.85 -0.96 -7.59
C LEU A 105 0.57 -1.26 -6.80
N ALA A 106 0.23 -0.45 -5.80
CA ALA A 106 -1.01 -0.57 -5.04
C ALA A 106 -2.24 -0.39 -5.94
N ASN A 107 -2.20 0.57 -6.88
CA ASN A 107 -3.24 0.78 -7.87
C ASN A 107 -3.34 -0.38 -8.87
N PHE A 108 -2.21 -0.95 -9.30
CA PHE A 108 -2.18 -2.15 -10.15
C PHE A 108 -2.80 -3.35 -9.42
N MET A 109 -2.39 -3.61 -8.18
CA MET A 109 -2.96 -4.70 -7.35
C MET A 109 -4.45 -4.46 -7.05
N ARG A 110 -4.88 -3.20 -6.94
CA ARG A 110 -6.30 -2.83 -6.81
C ARG A 110 -7.11 -3.16 -8.06
N ARG A 111 -6.55 -2.95 -9.25
CA ARG A 111 -7.18 -3.33 -10.52
C ARG A 111 -7.31 -4.84 -10.67
N GLN A 112 -6.33 -5.59 -10.17
CA GLN A 112 -6.33 -7.06 -10.15
C GLN A 112 -7.21 -7.67 -9.06
N GLY A 113 -7.88 -6.86 -8.21
CA GLY A 113 -8.70 -7.37 -7.11
C GLY A 113 -7.91 -7.92 -5.91
N LEU A 114 -6.58 -7.83 -5.92
CA LEU A 114 -5.67 -8.33 -4.88
C LEU A 114 -5.26 -7.25 -3.86
N HIS A 115 -6.01 -6.14 -3.80
CA HIS A 115 -5.67 -4.99 -2.95
C HIS A 115 -5.51 -5.37 -1.48
N GLU A 116 -6.42 -6.19 -0.95
CA GLU A 116 -6.44 -6.55 0.47
C GLU A 116 -5.25 -7.43 0.84
N GLN A 117 -4.97 -8.46 0.02
CA GLN A 117 -3.83 -9.35 0.21
C GLN A 117 -2.50 -8.59 0.10
N PHE A 118 -2.37 -7.70 -0.88
CA PHE A 118 -1.19 -6.86 -1.03
C PHE A 118 -1.01 -5.91 0.15
N THR A 119 -2.09 -5.27 0.59
CA THR A 119 -2.06 -4.36 1.74
C THR A 119 -1.67 -5.10 3.01
N PHE A 120 -2.28 -6.25 3.29
CA PHE A 120 -1.94 -7.13 4.40
C PHE A 120 -0.45 -7.52 4.37
N LEU A 121 0.01 -8.11 3.26
CA LEU A 121 1.39 -8.57 3.11
C LEU A 121 2.39 -7.43 3.29
N SER A 122 2.10 -6.26 2.73
CA SER A 122 2.99 -5.10 2.85
C SER A 122 3.13 -4.59 4.29
N ARG A 123 2.05 -4.62 5.08
CA ARG A 123 2.08 -4.23 6.48
C ARG A 123 2.87 -5.24 7.31
N VAL A 124 2.70 -6.54 7.04
CA VAL A 124 3.49 -7.61 7.69
C VAL A 124 4.98 -7.48 7.35
N ILE A 125 5.34 -7.26 6.09
CA ILE A 125 6.74 -7.06 5.68
C ILE A 125 7.35 -5.84 6.39
N LYS A 126 6.62 -4.72 6.50
CA LYS A 126 7.08 -3.55 7.25
C LYS A 126 7.33 -3.88 8.72
N LEU A 127 6.44 -4.65 9.35
CA LEU A 127 6.58 -5.08 10.73
C LEU A 127 7.83 -5.96 10.95
N VAL A 128 8.05 -6.95 10.07
CA VAL A 128 9.26 -7.78 10.08
C VAL A 128 10.52 -6.93 9.88
N PHE A 129 10.49 -5.96 8.97
CA PHE A 129 11.60 -5.04 8.76
C PHE A 129 11.92 -4.23 10.04
N TYR A 130 10.91 -3.69 10.74
CA TYR A 130 11.13 -2.98 12.00
C TYR A 130 11.74 -3.87 13.08
N ILE A 131 11.29 -5.13 13.19
CA ILE A 131 11.87 -6.12 14.11
C ILE A 131 13.35 -6.35 13.79
N MET A 132 13.67 -6.66 12.54
CA MET A 132 15.05 -6.90 12.10
C MET A 132 15.93 -5.67 12.32
N TRP A 133 15.39 -4.48 12.05
CA TRP A 133 16.07 -3.20 12.22
C TRP A 133 16.40 -2.92 13.69
N VAL A 134 15.43 -3.06 14.59
CA VAL A 134 15.63 -2.83 16.03
C VAL A 134 16.67 -3.80 16.60
N ASN A 135 16.62 -5.08 16.22
CA ASN A 135 17.59 -6.07 16.66
C ASN A 135 18.99 -5.81 16.08
N HIS A 136 19.10 -5.34 14.83
CA HIS A 136 20.37 -4.87 14.29
C HIS A 136 20.98 -3.76 15.16
N VAL A 137 20.18 -2.74 15.50
CA VAL A 137 20.64 -1.63 16.35
C VAL A 137 21.00 -2.13 17.76
N GLY A 138 20.17 -2.97 18.36
CA GLY A 138 20.41 -3.57 19.67
C GLY A 138 21.70 -4.38 19.72
N GLY A 139 21.93 -5.25 18.73
CA GLY A 139 23.15 -6.05 18.63
C GLY A 139 24.41 -5.20 18.39
N CYS A 140 24.30 -4.12 17.60
CA CYS A 140 25.39 -3.16 17.43
C CYS A 140 25.69 -2.37 18.72
N LEU A 141 24.66 -1.94 19.46
CA LEU A 141 24.82 -1.27 20.75
C LEU A 141 25.50 -2.19 21.76
N TRP A 142 25.09 -3.46 21.81
CA TRP A 142 25.73 -4.47 22.66
C TRP A 142 27.23 -4.61 22.37
N HIS A 143 27.60 -4.74 21.08
CA HIS A 143 29.01 -4.82 20.66
C HIS A 143 29.84 -3.60 21.05
N ILE A 144 29.24 -2.41 21.05
CA ILE A 144 29.91 -1.18 21.47
C ILE A 144 30.05 -1.15 23.00
N ALA A 145 29.05 -1.64 23.74
CA ALA A 145 29.00 -1.60 25.19
C ALA A 145 29.98 -2.56 25.88
N GLY A 146 30.24 -3.75 25.32
CA GLY A 146 31.17 -4.72 25.92
C GLY A 146 32.38 -5.05 25.08
N GLU A 147 32.95 -4.05 24.39
CA GLU A 147 34.22 -4.18 23.70
C GLU A 147 35.34 -4.67 24.64
N GLU A 148 35.32 -4.25 25.91
CA GLU A 148 36.29 -4.65 26.94
C GLU A 148 36.01 -6.04 27.53
N ALA A 149 34.74 -6.45 27.58
CA ALA A 149 34.31 -7.73 28.14
C ALA A 149 34.06 -8.82 27.08
N ARG A 150 34.38 -8.53 25.80
CA ARG A 150 34.07 -9.38 24.65
C ARG A 150 34.58 -10.80 24.79
N ILE A 151 35.80 -10.96 25.34
CA ILE A 151 36.43 -12.27 25.56
C ILE A 151 35.59 -13.13 26.52
N HIS A 152 35.01 -12.52 27.56
CA HIS A 152 34.19 -13.22 28.55
C HIS A 152 32.87 -13.73 27.96
N TRP A 153 32.29 -13.02 27.00
CA TRP A 153 31.07 -13.48 26.35
C TRP A 153 31.26 -14.79 25.57
N TYR A 154 32.39 -14.95 24.89
CA TYR A 154 32.69 -16.19 24.16
C TYR A 154 33.06 -17.32 25.10
N LEU A 155 33.72 -17.02 26.22
CA LEU A 155 34.03 -18.02 27.25
C LEU A 155 32.75 -18.51 27.94
N ASP A 156 31.87 -17.59 28.36
CA ASP A 156 30.61 -17.90 29.04
C ASP A 156 29.62 -18.64 28.11
N GLY A 157 29.62 -18.33 26.82
CA GLY A 157 28.76 -18.98 25.82
C GLY A 157 29.32 -20.26 25.20
N ASN A 158 30.48 -20.74 25.68
CA ASN A 158 31.23 -21.87 25.10
C ASN A 158 31.54 -21.69 23.59
N PHE A 159 31.68 -20.44 23.15
CA PHE A 159 32.05 -20.04 21.79
C PHE A 159 33.56 -19.80 21.63
N ALA A 160 34.36 -20.18 22.64
CA ALA A 160 35.80 -19.89 22.71
C ALA A 160 36.57 -20.44 21.50
N GLU A 161 36.26 -21.66 21.04
CA GLU A 161 36.84 -22.27 19.83
C GLU A 161 36.32 -21.62 18.54
N VAL A 162 35.12 -21.03 18.58
CA VAL A 162 34.46 -20.36 17.43
C VAL A 162 34.93 -18.91 17.27
N SER A 163 35.71 -18.36 18.22
CA SER A 163 36.21 -16.98 18.17
C SER A 163 37.22 -16.70 17.04
N GLN A 164 37.65 -17.73 16.30
CA GLN A 164 38.39 -17.56 15.04
C GLN A 164 37.49 -17.18 13.85
N ASN A 165 36.16 -17.25 13.98
CA ASN A 165 35.26 -16.91 12.90
C ASN A 165 35.13 -15.38 12.76
N GLY A 166 35.30 -14.91 11.52
CA GLY A 166 35.38 -13.49 11.19
C GLY A 166 34.14 -12.66 11.54
N ARG A 167 34.20 -11.35 11.24
CA ARG A 167 33.23 -10.29 11.60
C ARG A 167 31.73 -10.62 11.47
N ALA A 168 31.36 -11.59 10.63
CA ALA A 168 29.98 -12.05 10.49
C ALA A 168 29.48 -12.84 11.71
N PHE A 169 30.33 -13.65 12.34
CA PHE A 169 29.97 -14.41 13.54
C PHE A 169 29.68 -13.47 14.71
N ASP A 170 30.59 -12.52 14.98
CA ASP A 170 30.42 -11.46 15.97
C ASP A 170 29.07 -10.74 15.79
N TYR A 171 28.77 -10.31 14.55
CA TYR A 171 27.49 -9.68 14.24
C TYR A 171 26.28 -10.57 14.57
N LEU A 172 26.30 -11.84 14.17
CA LEU A 172 25.19 -12.77 14.40
C LEU A 172 24.99 -13.05 15.89
N VAL A 173 26.07 -13.13 16.66
CA VAL A 173 26.02 -13.31 18.12
C VAL A 173 25.38 -12.08 18.79
N GLY A 174 25.77 -10.86 18.39
CA GLY A 174 25.14 -9.64 18.88
C GLY A 174 23.66 -9.54 18.48
N PHE A 175 23.33 -9.93 17.24
CA PHE A 175 21.96 -9.99 16.77
C PHE A 175 21.12 -11.00 17.57
N TYR A 176 21.68 -12.19 17.84
CA TYR A 176 21.06 -13.21 18.68
C TYR A 176 20.79 -12.70 20.10
N TRP A 177 21.78 -12.04 20.72
CA TRP A 177 21.61 -11.39 22.03
C TRP A 177 20.40 -10.44 22.01
N SER A 178 20.35 -9.53 21.05
CA SER A 178 19.25 -8.56 20.97
C SER A 178 17.89 -9.24 20.74
N ALA A 179 17.82 -10.24 19.87
CA ALA A 179 16.58 -10.95 19.58
C ALA A 179 16.08 -11.71 20.82
N ALA A 180 16.98 -12.38 21.55
CA ALA A 180 16.67 -13.09 22.78
C ALA A 180 16.23 -12.11 23.89
N SER A 181 16.96 -11.02 24.11
CA SER A 181 16.61 -9.99 25.09
C SER A 181 15.28 -9.29 24.79
N MET A 182 14.96 -9.06 23.52
CA MET A 182 13.71 -8.40 23.12
C MET A 182 12.48 -9.28 23.34
N ILE A 183 12.59 -10.60 23.10
CA ILE A 183 11.45 -11.53 23.13
C ILE A 183 11.33 -12.24 24.48
N ALA A 184 12.44 -12.78 24.99
CA ALA A 184 12.45 -13.62 26.19
C ALA A 184 12.94 -12.88 27.45
N GLY A 185 13.46 -11.66 27.30
CA GLY A 185 14.00 -10.88 28.43
C GLY A 185 15.32 -11.42 29.00
N GLY A 186 15.91 -12.43 28.37
CA GLY A 186 17.15 -13.08 28.80
C GLY A 186 18.03 -13.44 27.61
N SER A 187 19.34 -13.60 27.87
CA SER A 187 20.31 -14.00 26.85
C SER A 187 21.36 -14.93 27.45
N ILE A 188 22.06 -15.68 26.60
CA ILE A 188 23.18 -16.56 27.01
C ILE A 188 24.37 -15.74 27.54
N MET A 189 24.49 -14.47 27.13
CA MET A 189 25.58 -13.59 27.53
C MET A 189 25.20 -12.80 28.78
N THR A 190 25.91 -13.04 29.87
CA THR A 190 25.67 -12.32 31.12
C THR A 190 26.43 -10.99 31.13
N PRO A 191 25.74 -9.85 31.40
CA PRO A 191 26.41 -8.57 31.50
C PRO A 191 27.31 -8.55 32.76
N ARG A 192 28.54 -8.09 32.62
CA ARG A 192 29.51 -8.00 33.74
C ARG A 192 29.95 -6.58 34.06
N THR A 193 29.87 -5.68 33.08
CA THR A 193 30.19 -4.26 33.26
C THR A 193 28.93 -3.44 33.53
N THR A 194 29.08 -2.31 34.23
CA THR A 194 27.97 -1.39 34.50
C THR A 194 27.31 -0.90 33.21
N LEU A 195 28.09 -0.70 32.14
CA LEU A 195 27.57 -0.25 30.84
C LEU A 195 26.72 -1.34 30.15
N GLU A 196 27.14 -2.60 30.20
CA GLU A 196 26.36 -3.73 29.68
C GLU A 196 25.07 -3.93 30.47
N ILE A 197 25.11 -3.80 31.80
CA ILE A 197 23.92 -3.92 32.65
C ILE A 197 22.91 -2.82 32.30
N LEU A 198 23.36 -1.56 32.23
CA LEU A 198 22.48 -0.44 31.86
C LEU A 198 21.89 -0.62 30.46
N THR A 199 22.69 -1.05 29.49
CA THR A 199 22.24 -1.32 28.12
C THR A 199 21.21 -2.45 28.09
N THR A 200 21.44 -3.53 28.84
CA THR A 200 20.52 -4.67 28.95
C THR A 200 19.20 -4.26 29.56
N VAL A 201 19.22 -3.56 30.71
CA VAL A 201 18.01 -3.09 31.39
C VAL A 201 17.18 -2.20 30.48
N PHE A 202 17.82 -1.22 29.84
CA PHE A 202 17.15 -0.33 28.89
C PHE A 202 16.53 -1.11 27.73
N PHE A 203 17.30 -2.02 27.12
CA PHE A 203 16.87 -2.76 25.93
C PHE A 203 15.76 -3.77 26.23
N VAL A 204 15.78 -4.43 27.40
CA VAL A 204 14.71 -5.35 27.83
C VAL A 204 13.41 -4.58 28.10
N VAL A 205 13.47 -3.44 28.82
CA VAL A 205 12.27 -2.60 29.06
C VAL A 205 11.70 -2.08 27.73
N PHE A 206 12.57 -1.56 26.86
CA PHE A 206 12.18 -1.14 25.52
C PHE A 206 11.59 -2.30 24.71
N GLY A 207 12.22 -3.48 24.74
CA GLY A 207 11.79 -4.68 24.03
C GLY A 207 10.42 -5.16 24.48
N PHE A 208 10.11 -5.09 25.77
CA PHE A 208 8.78 -5.41 26.31
C PHE A 208 7.68 -4.47 25.80
N ILE A 209 7.93 -3.15 25.82
CA ILE A 209 6.99 -2.16 25.29
C ILE A 209 6.83 -2.36 23.77
N PHE A 210 7.95 -2.52 23.06
CA PHE A 210 7.97 -2.67 21.62
C PHE A 210 7.25 -3.95 21.16
N SER A 211 7.52 -5.09 21.79
CA SER A 211 6.83 -6.36 21.50
C SER A 211 5.33 -6.29 21.77
N SER A 212 4.90 -5.59 22.82
CA SER A 212 3.49 -5.35 23.09
C SER A 212 2.81 -4.58 21.94
N VAL A 213 3.43 -3.49 21.48
CA VAL A 213 2.93 -2.70 20.32
C VAL A 213 2.93 -3.53 19.03
N LEU A 214 3.95 -4.36 18.81
CA LEU A 214 4.04 -5.24 17.66
C LEU A 214 2.90 -6.25 17.62
N ILE A 215 2.62 -6.93 18.74
CA ILE A 215 1.53 -7.90 18.85
C ILE A 215 0.19 -7.21 18.59
N SER A 216 -0.07 -6.06 19.23
CA SER A 216 -1.30 -5.29 18.98
C SER A 216 -1.45 -4.90 17.52
N SER A 217 -0.36 -4.44 16.88
CA SER A 217 -0.37 -4.06 15.46
C SER A 217 -0.66 -5.24 14.54
N LEU A 218 -0.04 -6.39 14.81
CA LEU A 218 -0.27 -7.63 14.06
C LEU A 218 -1.74 -8.06 14.17
N LEU A 219 -2.30 -8.05 15.39
CA LEU A 219 -3.69 -8.39 15.65
C LEU A 219 -4.65 -7.46 14.90
N SER A 220 -4.41 -6.14 14.93
CA SER A 220 -5.23 -5.19 14.18
C SER A 220 -5.18 -5.45 12.67
N ILE A 221 -4.01 -5.79 12.11
CA ILE A 221 -3.86 -6.14 10.69
C ILE A 221 -4.66 -7.40 10.34
N VAL A 222 -4.61 -8.43 11.19
CA VAL A 222 -5.38 -9.68 11.00
C VAL A 222 -6.88 -9.42 11.09
N MET A 223 -7.33 -8.63 12.08
CA MET A 223 -8.74 -8.28 12.24
C MET A 223 -9.28 -7.47 11.06
N GLU A 224 -8.51 -6.50 10.54
CA GLU A 224 -8.91 -5.72 9.36
C GLU A 224 -9.06 -6.62 8.13
N TYR A 225 -8.13 -7.56 7.91
CA TYR A 225 -8.22 -8.54 6.83
C TYR A 225 -9.42 -9.48 6.99
N GLN A 226 -9.67 -9.97 8.19
CA GLN A 226 -10.85 -10.81 8.47
C GLN A 226 -12.15 -10.05 8.23
N ASN A 227 -12.25 -8.80 8.71
CA ASN A 227 -13.44 -7.98 8.53
C ASN A 227 -13.73 -7.69 7.06
N ALA A 228 -12.70 -7.46 6.25
CA ALA A 228 -12.85 -7.19 4.82
C ALA A 228 -13.39 -8.43 4.05
N ASN A 229 -12.99 -9.64 4.46
CA ASN A 229 -13.52 -10.88 3.90
C ASN A 229 -14.79 -11.40 4.58
N LYS A 230 -15.17 -10.86 5.74
CA LYS A 230 -16.25 -11.37 6.58
C LYS A 230 -17.60 -11.39 5.86
N GLU A 231 -17.96 -10.30 5.17
CA GLU A 231 -19.25 -10.22 4.47
C GLU A 231 -19.38 -11.31 3.40
N ARG A 232 -18.30 -11.59 2.68
CA ARG A 232 -18.25 -12.65 1.68
C ARG A 232 -18.40 -14.02 2.33
N ASP A 233 -17.65 -14.28 3.39
CA ASP A 233 -17.67 -15.57 4.09
C ASP A 233 -19.02 -15.84 4.76
N ASP A 234 -19.62 -14.82 5.37
CA ASP A 234 -20.94 -14.91 6.00
C ASP A 234 -22.03 -15.23 4.96
N LYS A 235 -22.05 -14.54 3.81
CA LYS A 235 -23.00 -14.84 2.72
C LYS A 235 -22.85 -16.27 2.20
N LEU A 236 -21.63 -16.74 1.97
CA LEU A 236 -21.38 -18.12 1.52
C LEU A 236 -21.75 -19.14 2.59
N LYS A 237 -21.51 -18.84 3.87
CA LYS A 237 -21.90 -19.69 4.99
C LYS A 237 -23.42 -19.82 5.08
N THR A 238 -24.16 -18.71 5.01
CA THR A 238 -25.63 -18.71 5.00
C THR A 238 -26.18 -19.49 3.80
N LEU A 239 -25.60 -19.32 2.60
CA LEU A 239 -26.01 -20.09 1.42
C LEU A 239 -25.82 -21.60 1.62
N ARG A 240 -24.65 -22.03 2.12
CA ARG A 240 -24.40 -23.45 2.41
C ARG A 240 -25.39 -24.00 3.43
N GLN A 241 -25.69 -23.22 4.48
CA GLN A 241 -26.66 -23.60 5.49
C GLN A 241 -28.07 -23.74 4.90
N PHE A 242 -28.49 -22.83 4.04
CA PHE A 242 -29.76 -22.92 3.32
C PHE A 242 -29.85 -24.20 2.47
N LEU A 243 -28.84 -24.48 1.65
CA LEU A 243 -28.81 -25.68 0.80
C LEU A 243 -28.83 -26.97 1.63
N TYR A 244 -28.13 -26.97 2.76
CA TYR A 244 -28.12 -28.09 3.70
C TYR A 244 -29.50 -28.31 4.35
N GLN A 245 -30.14 -27.24 4.86
CA GLN A 245 -31.46 -27.31 5.50
C GLN A 245 -32.54 -27.82 4.54
N HIS A 246 -32.47 -27.44 3.27
CA HIS A 246 -33.38 -27.89 2.22
C HIS A 246 -33.01 -29.24 1.59
N ARG A 247 -31.98 -29.94 2.12
CA ARG A 247 -31.50 -31.25 1.62
C ARG A 247 -31.23 -31.26 0.11
N VAL A 248 -30.64 -30.18 -0.41
CA VAL A 248 -30.27 -30.10 -1.83
C VAL A 248 -29.14 -31.07 -2.13
N ASP A 249 -29.29 -31.85 -3.20
CA ASP A 249 -28.26 -32.80 -3.65
C ASP A 249 -26.93 -32.09 -3.92
N LEU A 250 -25.81 -32.71 -3.49
CA LEU A 250 -24.45 -32.19 -3.65
C LEU A 250 -24.09 -31.88 -5.11
N ARG A 251 -24.62 -32.63 -6.07
CA ARG A 251 -24.44 -32.40 -7.52
C ARG A 251 -24.97 -31.05 -7.97
N VAL A 252 -25.97 -30.51 -7.28
CA VAL A 252 -26.57 -29.20 -7.55
C VAL A 252 -26.01 -28.13 -6.62
N ALA A 253 -25.81 -28.46 -5.35
CA ALA A 253 -25.32 -27.54 -4.34
C ALA A 253 -23.89 -27.03 -4.63
N VAL A 254 -22.98 -27.90 -5.06
CA VAL A 254 -21.59 -27.53 -5.32
C VAL A 254 -21.48 -26.53 -6.50
N PRO A 255 -22.10 -26.77 -7.67
CA PRO A 255 -22.13 -25.77 -8.75
C PRO A 255 -22.74 -24.44 -8.34
N ILE A 256 -23.84 -24.45 -7.55
CA ILE A 256 -24.47 -23.22 -7.06
C ILE A 256 -23.49 -22.42 -6.21
N VAL A 257 -22.85 -23.05 -5.22
CA VAL A 257 -21.89 -22.37 -4.33
C VAL A 257 -20.69 -21.86 -5.13
N THR A 258 -20.17 -22.64 -6.08
CA THR A 258 -19.06 -22.21 -6.94
C THR A 258 -19.46 -21.03 -7.83
N GLN A 259 -20.65 -21.07 -8.44
CA GLN A 259 -21.15 -19.98 -9.28
C GLN A 259 -21.38 -18.70 -8.48
N VAL A 260 -21.98 -18.80 -7.29
CA VAL A 260 -22.17 -17.66 -6.39
C VAL A 260 -20.81 -17.12 -5.93
N SER A 261 -19.89 -17.97 -5.51
CA SER A 261 -18.52 -17.60 -5.11
C SER A 261 -17.77 -16.85 -6.22
N ALA A 262 -17.87 -17.32 -7.46
CA ALA A 262 -17.26 -16.69 -8.63
C ALA A 262 -17.89 -15.31 -8.92
N ARG A 263 -19.23 -15.21 -8.87
CA ARG A 263 -19.96 -13.95 -9.08
C ARG A 263 -19.76 -12.93 -7.96
N MET A 264 -19.46 -13.39 -6.76
CA MET A 264 -19.07 -12.52 -5.64
C MET A 264 -17.64 -11.99 -5.82
N GLY A 265 -16.79 -12.64 -6.64
CA GLY A 265 -15.44 -12.17 -6.96
C GLY A 265 -15.39 -11.18 -8.13
N THR A 266 -16.38 -11.22 -9.03
CA THR A 266 -16.51 -10.19 -10.08
C THR A 266 -16.97 -8.88 -9.46
N ARG A 267 -16.22 -7.79 -9.70
CA ARG A 267 -16.61 -6.44 -9.28
C ARG A 267 -18.02 -6.15 -9.79
N LYS A 268 -18.98 -6.11 -8.87
CA LYS A 268 -20.32 -5.60 -9.15
C LYS A 268 -20.16 -4.13 -9.52
N TRP A 269 -20.71 -3.73 -10.67
CA TRP A 269 -20.85 -2.31 -10.95
C TRP A 269 -21.79 -1.73 -9.90
N ILE A 270 -21.28 -0.72 -9.20
CA ILE A 270 -22.03 -0.06 -8.15
C ILE A 270 -23.09 0.78 -8.85
N SER A 271 -24.36 0.49 -8.54
CA SER A 271 -25.47 1.30 -9.06
C SER A 271 -25.46 2.65 -8.36
N GLU A 272 -25.91 3.71 -9.02
CA GLU A 272 -26.05 5.04 -8.41
C GLU A 272 -26.80 4.99 -7.07
N GLY A 273 -27.90 4.24 -7.03
CA GLY A 273 -28.72 4.10 -5.82
C GLY A 273 -28.01 3.43 -4.65
N GLU A 274 -26.89 2.75 -4.88
CA GLU A 274 -26.05 2.17 -3.83
C GLU A 274 -25.04 3.19 -3.26
N VAL A 275 -24.83 4.34 -3.91
CA VAL A 275 -23.85 5.36 -3.52
C VAL A 275 -24.55 6.53 -2.81
N THR A 276 -24.82 6.36 -1.52
CA THR A 276 -25.41 7.42 -0.68
C THR A 276 -24.59 8.70 -0.67
N ALA A 277 -23.26 8.61 -0.83
CA ALA A 277 -22.35 9.76 -0.86
C ALA A 277 -22.61 10.72 -2.03
N LEU A 278 -23.27 10.28 -3.11
CA LEU A 278 -23.64 11.16 -4.22
C LEU A 278 -24.56 12.28 -3.73
N SER A 279 -25.49 12.00 -2.82
CA SER A 279 -26.40 13.01 -2.25
C SER A 279 -25.69 14.18 -1.54
N LEU A 280 -24.41 14.04 -1.21
CA LEU A 280 -23.59 15.09 -0.57
C LEU A 280 -22.94 16.03 -1.59
N LEU A 281 -22.99 15.71 -2.89
CA LEU A 281 -22.41 16.55 -3.93
C LEU A 281 -23.29 17.79 -4.19
N SER A 282 -22.64 18.93 -4.42
CA SER A 282 -23.34 20.12 -4.93
C SER A 282 -23.97 19.83 -6.29
N PRO A 283 -25.11 20.45 -6.64
CA PRO A 283 -25.77 20.25 -7.94
C PRO A 283 -24.85 20.44 -9.15
N THR A 284 -23.91 21.38 -9.08
CA THR A 284 -22.94 21.67 -10.16
C THR A 284 -21.96 20.51 -10.39
N MET A 285 -21.44 19.91 -9.32
CA MET A 285 -20.56 18.73 -9.40
C MET A 285 -21.32 17.48 -9.83
N HIS A 286 -22.58 17.35 -9.43
CA HIS A 286 -23.46 16.28 -9.91
C HIS A 286 -23.66 16.34 -11.42
N LEU A 287 -24.00 17.53 -11.93
CA LEU A 287 -24.22 17.75 -13.36
C LEU A 287 -22.96 17.47 -14.17
N GLU A 288 -21.79 17.93 -13.70
CA GLU A 288 -20.53 17.64 -14.39
C GLU A 288 -20.17 16.15 -14.33
N LEU A 289 -20.38 15.48 -13.20
CA LEU A 289 -20.17 14.03 -13.09
C LEU A 289 -21.04 13.26 -14.09
N TRP A 290 -22.34 13.59 -14.17
CA TRP A 290 -23.27 12.91 -15.08
C TRP A 290 -22.94 13.15 -16.55
N PHE A 291 -22.57 14.38 -16.88
CA PHE A 291 -22.11 14.72 -18.23
C PHE A 291 -20.84 13.94 -18.61
N GLN A 292 -19.87 13.79 -17.70
CA GLN A 292 -18.64 13.04 -17.96
C GLN A 292 -18.88 11.53 -18.11
N ILE A 293 -19.84 10.96 -17.38
CA ILE A 293 -20.16 9.53 -17.45
C ILE A 293 -20.98 9.23 -18.72
N TYR A 294 -22.08 9.95 -18.96
CA TYR A 294 -23.06 9.59 -20.00
C TYR A 294 -22.99 10.44 -21.26
N GLY A 295 -22.50 11.67 -21.16
CA GLY A 295 -22.48 12.63 -22.27
C GLY A 295 -21.83 12.07 -23.54
N PRO A 296 -20.63 11.47 -23.48
CA PRO A 296 -19.98 10.89 -24.66
C PRO A 296 -20.82 9.79 -25.31
N SER A 297 -21.41 8.91 -24.51
CA SER A 297 -22.22 7.80 -25.01
C SER A 297 -23.55 8.28 -25.59
N MET A 298 -24.22 9.27 -24.97
CA MET A 298 -25.43 9.88 -25.52
C MET A 298 -25.17 10.61 -26.84
N ALA A 299 -24.02 11.29 -26.97
CA ALA A 299 -23.66 12.01 -28.17
C ALA A 299 -23.42 11.10 -29.38
N THR A 300 -23.28 9.77 -29.21
CA THR A 300 -23.24 8.83 -30.33
C THR A 300 -24.58 8.69 -31.04
N ASN A 301 -25.70 9.01 -30.39
CA ASN A 301 -27.01 8.98 -31.02
C ASN A 301 -27.13 10.15 -32.02
N PRO A 302 -27.38 9.88 -33.33
CA PRO A 302 -27.44 10.94 -34.34
C PRO A 302 -28.46 12.03 -34.05
N MET A 303 -29.61 11.68 -33.46
CA MET A 303 -30.64 12.65 -33.07
C MET A 303 -30.13 13.58 -31.97
N ILE A 304 -29.51 13.03 -30.92
CA ILE A 304 -29.01 13.82 -29.79
C ILE A 304 -27.84 14.70 -30.24
N CYS A 305 -26.96 14.18 -31.10
CA CYS A 305 -25.85 14.93 -31.68
C CYS A 305 -26.35 16.13 -32.50
N ALA A 306 -27.36 15.93 -33.34
CA ALA A 306 -27.99 17.00 -34.10
C ALA A 306 -28.60 18.07 -33.17
N CYS A 307 -29.32 17.67 -32.13
CA CYS A 307 -29.88 18.63 -31.17
C CYS A 307 -28.80 19.38 -30.38
N ASN A 308 -27.71 18.71 -30.00
CA ASN A 308 -26.58 19.32 -29.29
C ASN A 308 -25.81 20.35 -30.15
N SER A 309 -25.89 20.24 -31.48
CA SER A 309 -25.33 21.25 -32.39
C SER A 309 -26.10 22.57 -32.38
N VAL A 310 -27.37 22.53 -31.98
CA VAL A 310 -28.24 23.70 -31.87
C VAL A 310 -28.19 24.29 -30.46
N ASP A 311 -28.15 23.44 -29.42
CA ASP A 311 -28.01 23.85 -28.02
C ASP A 311 -26.93 23.02 -27.32
N CYS A 312 -25.80 23.66 -27.01
CA CYS A 312 -24.67 23.04 -26.32
C CYS A 312 -24.95 22.66 -24.86
N GLY A 313 -26.03 23.18 -24.26
CA GLY A 313 -26.47 22.85 -22.91
C GLY A 313 -27.38 21.63 -22.83
N LEU A 314 -27.97 21.22 -23.95
CA LEU A 314 -29.04 20.23 -23.98
C LEU A 314 -28.61 18.87 -23.38
N VAL A 315 -27.44 18.36 -23.77
CA VAL A 315 -26.95 17.06 -23.27
C VAL A 315 -26.74 17.10 -21.77
N LYS A 316 -26.22 18.21 -21.22
CA LYS A 316 -26.03 18.38 -19.78
C LYS A 316 -27.35 18.36 -19.02
N GLU A 317 -28.36 19.05 -19.53
CA GLU A 317 -29.70 19.08 -18.92
C GLU A 317 -30.43 17.75 -19.03
N ILE A 318 -30.31 17.02 -20.15
CA ILE A 318 -30.88 15.67 -20.28
C ILE A 318 -30.22 14.71 -19.30
N CYS A 319 -28.88 14.71 -19.22
CA CYS A 319 -28.14 13.86 -18.27
C CYS A 319 -28.50 14.16 -16.81
N TYR A 320 -28.79 15.41 -16.45
CA TYR A 320 -29.09 15.79 -15.08
C TYR A 320 -30.57 15.62 -14.69
N ARG A 321 -31.52 15.96 -15.57
CA ARG A 321 -32.96 16.03 -15.23
C ARG A 321 -33.79 14.86 -15.75
N ALA A 322 -33.46 14.33 -16.93
CA ALA A 322 -34.31 13.38 -17.64
C ALA A 322 -33.81 11.94 -17.53
N LEU A 323 -32.51 11.76 -17.31
CA LEU A 323 -31.89 10.45 -17.25
C LEU A 323 -32.23 9.75 -15.93
N GLN A 324 -32.82 8.55 -16.03
CA GLN A 324 -33.09 7.67 -14.90
C GLN A 324 -32.32 6.36 -15.07
N HIS A 325 -31.74 5.88 -13.98
CA HIS A 325 -30.92 4.68 -14.00
C HIS A 325 -31.71 3.44 -13.64
N ALA A 326 -31.67 2.45 -14.52
CA ALA A 326 -32.18 1.11 -14.27
C ALA A 326 -31.11 0.07 -14.58
N SER A 327 -30.92 -0.88 -13.65
CA SER A 327 -30.02 -2.02 -13.83
C SER A 327 -30.84 -3.29 -13.81
N HIS A 328 -30.82 -4.05 -14.91
CA HIS A 328 -31.55 -5.30 -15.06
C HIS A 328 -30.60 -6.50 -14.96
N ARG A 329 -31.10 -7.62 -14.44
CA ARG A 329 -30.34 -8.89 -14.43
C ARG A 329 -30.37 -9.51 -15.83
N PRO A 330 -29.33 -10.23 -16.25
CA PRO A 330 -29.35 -11.00 -17.49
C PRO A 330 -30.59 -11.92 -17.56
N GLY A 331 -31.29 -11.91 -18.69
CA GLY A 331 -32.54 -12.67 -18.91
C GLY A 331 -33.83 -11.97 -18.47
N THR A 332 -33.75 -10.74 -17.96
CA THR A 332 -34.93 -9.94 -17.62
C THR A 332 -35.50 -9.27 -18.88
N ARG A 333 -36.83 -9.34 -19.09
CA ARG A 333 -37.51 -8.56 -20.14
C ARG A 333 -37.70 -7.12 -19.68
N ILE A 334 -37.35 -6.16 -20.53
CA ILE A 334 -37.41 -4.72 -20.20
C ILE A 334 -38.74 -4.09 -20.61
N PHE A 335 -39.27 -4.47 -21.77
CA PHE A 335 -40.59 -4.08 -22.25
C PHE A 335 -41.17 -5.21 -23.09
N GLU A 336 -42.49 -5.27 -23.18
CA GLU A 336 -43.23 -6.24 -23.99
C GLU A 336 -44.04 -5.55 -25.10
N LEU A 337 -44.58 -6.35 -26.02
CA LEU A 337 -45.43 -5.86 -27.09
C LEU A 337 -46.70 -5.25 -26.49
N ASN A 338 -47.05 -4.04 -26.93
CA ASN A 338 -48.19 -3.24 -26.47
C ASN A 338 -48.02 -2.58 -25.08
N ASP A 339 -46.83 -2.59 -24.50
CA ASP A 339 -46.55 -1.74 -23.35
C ASP A 339 -46.62 -0.25 -23.73
N GLN A 340 -47.13 0.56 -22.80
CA GLN A 340 -47.10 2.01 -22.97
C GLN A 340 -45.65 2.51 -22.96
N ALA A 341 -45.25 3.23 -24.01
CA ALA A 341 -43.93 3.83 -24.10
C ALA A 341 -43.85 5.09 -23.21
N VAL A 342 -43.43 4.92 -21.95
CA VAL A 342 -43.23 6.01 -20.98
C VAL A 342 -41.94 6.79 -21.27
N GLY A 343 -40.99 6.20 -22.00
CA GLY A 343 -39.73 6.84 -22.33
C GLY A 343 -38.88 6.00 -23.28
N ALA A 344 -37.68 6.50 -23.57
CA ALA A 344 -36.69 5.81 -24.39
C ALA A 344 -35.61 5.18 -23.50
N TYR A 345 -35.21 3.96 -23.85
CA TYR A 345 -34.10 3.28 -23.18
C TYR A 345 -32.80 3.51 -23.94
N PHE A 346 -31.75 3.87 -23.19
CA PHE A 346 -30.41 4.01 -23.71
C PHE A 346 -29.49 3.00 -23.03
N VAL A 347 -28.86 2.13 -23.83
CA VAL A 347 -27.93 1.11 -23.30
C VAL A 347 -26.57 1.74 -23.11
N TYR A 348 -26.27 2.16 -21.88
CA TYR A 348 -24.94 2.62 -21.52
C TYR A 348 -23.93 1.47 -21.38
N MET A 349 -24.38 0.33 -20.86
CA MET A 349 -23.53 -0.83 -20.63
C MET A 349 -24.31 -2.15 -20.75
N GLY A 350 -23.69 -3.14 -21.39
CA GLY A 350 -24.30 -4.44 -21.69
C GLY A 350 -24.86 -4.50 -23.10
N SER A 351 -25.72 -5.49 -23.36
CA SER A 351 -26.38 -5.68 -24.64
C SER A 351 -27.84 -6.04 -24.41
N LEU A 352 -28.71 -5.47 -25.23
CA LEU A 352 -30.11 -5.87 -25.32
C LEU A 352 -30.32 -6.58 -26.64
N GLU A 353 -31.16 -7.61 -26.59
CA GLU A 353 -31.55 -8.37 -27.77
C GLU A 353 -33.06 -8.24 -27.96
N TYR A 354 -33.47 -7.88 -29.16
CA TYR A 354 -34.88 -7.89 -29.54
C TYR A 354 -35.29 -9.30 -29.92
N VAL A 355 -36.08 -9.94 -29.07
CA VAL A 355 -36.66 -11.25 -29.36
C VAL A 355 -38.05 -11.03 -29.97
N GLY A 356 -38.14 -11.15 -31.30
CA GLY A 356 -39.42 -11.09 -31.99
C GLY A 356 -40.31 -12.27 -31.60
N ILE A 357 -41.59 -12.01 -31.32
CA ILE A 357 -42.58 -13.07 -31.14
C ILE A 357 -42.83 -13.69 -32.51
N ALA A 358 -42.40 -14.94 -32.72
CA ALA A 358 -42.73 -15.70 -33.91
C ALA A 358 -44.27 -15.84 -34.00
N GLY A 359 -44.90 -15.03 -34.86
CA GLY A 359 -46.35 -15.07 -35.07
C GLY A 359 -47.01 -13.78 -35.56
N ALA A 360 -46.34 -12.62 -35.53
CA ALA A 360 -46.97 -11.34 -35.86
C ALA A 360 -46.35 -10.62 -37.09
N CYS A 361 -46.21 -11.34 -38.22
CA CYS A 361 -46.28 -10.79 -39.59
C CYS A 361 -46.15 -11.92 -40.63
N PRO A 362 -47.20 -12.26 -41.41
CA PRO A 362 -47.04 -13.00 -42.65
C PRO A 362 -46.68 -12.01 -43.77
N GLY A 363 -45.40 -11.96 -44.16
CA GLY A 363 -44.99 -11.23 -45.36
C GLY A 363 -43.74 -10.39 -45.17
N GLY A 364 -42.57 -11.02 -45.26
CA GLY A 364 -41.30 -10.33 -45.28
C GLY A 364 -40.19 -11.34 -45.54
N ALA A 365 -39.87 -11.52 -46.81
CA ALA A 365 -39.01 -12.56 -47.34
C ALA A 365 -37.63 -12.64 -46.67
N ALA A 366 -37.18 -13.87 -46.50
CA ALA A 366 -35.79 -14.23 -46.26
C ALA A 366 -34.86 -13.61 -47.32
N ARG A 367 -33.81 -12.94 -46.84
CA ARG A 367 -32.46 -12.83 -47.43
C ARG A 367 -31.53 -12.66 -46.23
N GLY A 368 -30.52 -13.49 -45.97
CA GLY A 368 -29.64 -14.16 -46.92
C GLY A 368 -28.30 -13.43 -46.85
N GLU A 369 -27.33 -14.09 -46.21
CA GLU A 369 -25.91 -13.75 -45.97
C GLU A 369 -25.56 -12.89 -44.75
#